data_AF-A0A182SLC0-F1
#
_entry.id   AF-A0A182SLC0-F1
#
_cell.length_a   1.000
_cell.length_b   1.000
_cell.length_c   1.000
_cell.angle_alpha   90.00
_cell.angle_beta   90.00
_cell.angle_gamma   90.00
#
_symmetry.space_group_name_H-M   'P 1'
#
loop_
_entity.id
_entity.type
_entity.pdbx_description
1 polymer ?
#
loop_
_entity_poly.entity_id
_entity_poly.type
_entity_poly.pdbx_seq_one_letter_code
_entity_poly.pdbx_strand_id
1 'polypeptide(L)'
;MAKRGVKEVIVVLVLIGVRSAILALPATDQNEVEVSESMARNFLNELENDILEINYNTTLQSWNYETNITDDTLDMRNDAVDDQSRFLKVQNNSRIGLTVTS
;
A
#
# COMPACT_ATOMS: atom_id res chain seq x y z
N MET A 1 21.75 8.40 59.42
CA MET A 1 22.00 8.72 58.00
C MET A 1 21.50 7.64 57.01
N ALA A 2 20.58 6.73 57.37
CA ALA A 2 20.17 5.62 56.49
C ALA A 2 18.86 5.84 55.67
N LYS A 3 18.06 6.85 55.99
CA LYS A 3 16.70 7.03 55.41
C LYS A 3 16.66 7.79 54.08
N ARG A 4 17.76 8.43 53.66
CA ARG A 4 17.83 9.24 52.43
C ARG A 4 18.07 8.38 51.18
N GLY A 5 18.98 7.41 51.26
CA GLY A 5 19.29 6.52 50.14
C GLY A 5 18.17 5.55 49.76
N VAL A 6 17.39 5.07 50.74
CA VAL A 6 16.27 4.14 50.48
C VAL A 6 15.16 4.80 49.67
N LYS A 7 14.87 6.09 49.91
CA LYS A 7 13.86 6.83 49.16
C LYS A 7 14.25 7.04 47.70
N GLU A 8 15.52 7.32 47.42
CA GLU A 8 15.99 7.52 46.05
C GLU A 8 16.01 6.21 45.25
N VAL A 9 16.41 5.09 45.88
CA VAL A 9 16.38 3.77 45.25
C VAL A 9 14.95 3.35 44.90
N ILE A 10 13.98 3.61 45.79
CA ILE A 10 12.57 3.30 45.52
C ILE A 10 12.02 4.18 44.38
N VAL A 11 12.35 5.46 44.34
CA VAL A 11 11.92 6.36 43.26
C VAL A 11 12.50 5.93 41.91
N VAL A 12 13.78 5.54 41.87
CA VAL A 12 14.43 5.04 40.64
C VAL A 12 13.80 3.73 40.17
N LEU A 13 13.52 2.79 41.07
CA LEU A 13 12.85 1.53 40.74
C LEU A 13 11.41 1.74 40.23
N VAL A 14 10.67 2.68 40.82
CA VAL A 14 9.33 3.05 40.34
C VAL A 14 9.41 3.68 38.95
N LEU A 15 10.37 4.57 38.68
CA LEU A 15 10.54 5.19 37.36
C LEU A 15 10.94 4.17 36.27
N ILE A 16 11.79 3.18 36.60
CA ILE A 16 12.16 2.08 35.69
C ILE A 16 10.98 1.13 35.46
N GLY A 17 10.22 0.81 36.52
CA GLY A 17 9.01 -0.01 36.42
C GLY A 17 7.90 0.63 35.59
N VAL A 18 7.67 1.95 35.76
CA VAL A 18 6.69 2.72 34.97
C VAL A 18 7.12 2.83 33.51
N ARG A 19 8.42 2.99 33.21
CA ARG A 19 8.95 2.93 31.83
C ARG A 19 8.76 1.56 31.18
N SER A 20 8.88 0.48 31.96
CA SER A 20 8.72 -0.89 31.47
C SER A 20 7.25 -1.24 31.19
N ALA A 21 6.31 -0.65 31.93
CA ALA A 21 4.87 -0.82 31.69
C ALA A 21 4.35 -0.02 30.47
N ILE A 22 5.06 1.02 30.02
CA ILE A 22 4.68 1.80 28.82
C ILE A 22 5.11 1.11 27.52
N LEU A 23 6.02 0.12 27.57
CA LEU A 23 6.41 -0.65 26.38
C LEU A 23 5.47 -1.82 26.04
N ALA A 24 4.44 -2.07 26.86
CA ALA A 24 3.33 -2.94 26.47
C ALA A 24 2.30 -2.15 25.63
N LEU A 25 2.77 -1.55 24.54
CA LEU A 25 1.91 -1.24 23.41
C LEU A 25 1.44 -2.58 22.82
N PRO A 26 0.19 -2.68 22.36
CA PRO A 26 -0.43 -3.96 22.04
C PRO A 26 0.37 -4.66 20.93
N ALA A 27 0.98 -5.80 21.24
CA ALA A 27 1.60 -6.69 20.26
C ALA A 27 0.63 -7.16 19.15
N THR A 28 -0.67 -6.88 19.30
CA THR A 28 -1.72 -7.05 18.30
C THR A 28 -1.53 -6.14 17.08
N ASP A 29 -1.09 -4.90 17.28
CA ASP A 29 -1.06 -3.86 16.23
C ASP A 29 0.08 -4.09 15.22
N GLN A 30 1.23 -4.59 15.69
CA GLN A 30 2.38 -4.89 14.83
C GLN A 30 2.10 -6.05 13.88
N ASN A 31 1.37 -7.07 14.34
CA ASN A 31 1.04 -8.24 13.53
C ASN A 31 0.01 -7.91 12.44
N GLU A 32 -0.95 -7.02 12.72
CA GLU A 32 -1.92 -6.54 11.73
C GLU A 32 -1.25 -5.66 10.65
N VAL A 33 -0.30 -4.81 11.06
CA VAL A 33 0.51 -4.01 10.11
C VAL A 33 1.34 -4.92 9.20
N GLU A 34 2.03 -5.93 9.73
CA GLU A 34 2.83 -6.85 8.90
C GLU A 34 1.96 -7.65 7.92
N VAL A 35 0.77 -8.09 8.34
CA VAL A 35 -0.19 -8.80 7.46
C VAL A 35 -0.71 -7.88 6.36
N SER A 36 -1.08 -6.63 6.68
CA SER A 36 -1.57 -5.67 5.70
C SER A 36 -0.48 -5.24 4.70
N GLU A 37 0.77 -5.05 5.14
CA GLU A 37 1.89 -4.78 4.25
C GLU A 37 2.18 -5.96 3.32
N SER A 38 2.16 -7.19 3.84
CA SER A 38 2.34 -8.40 3.03
C SER A 38 1.27 -8.54 1.95
N MET A 39 0.00 -8.28 2.32
CA MET A 39 -1.13 -8.29 1.39
C MET A 39 -0.99 -7.20 0.32
N ALA A 40 -0.58 -5.99 0.69
CA ALA A 40 -0.33 -4.91 -0.25
C ALA A 40 0.82 -5.23 -1.23
N ARG A 41 1.91 -5.85 -0.75
CA ARG A 41 3.03 -6.29 -1.60
C ARG A 41 2.58 -7.35 -2.61
N ASN A 42 1.82 -8.35 -2.18
CA ASN A 42 1.30 -9.37 -3.08
C ASN A 42 0.38 -8.76 -4.14
N PHE A 43 -0.53 -7.87 -3.73
CA PHE A 43 -1.38 -7.15 -4.67
C PHE A 43 -0.56 -6.36 -5.71
N LEU A 44 0.48 -5.64 -5.29
CA LEU A 44 1.34 -4.89 -6.21
C LEU A 44 2.14 -5.80 -7.15
N ASN A 45 2.66 -6.92 -6.65
CA ASN A 45 3.43 -7.88 -7.45
C ASN A 45 2.55 -8.55 -8.52
N GLU A 46 1.29 -8.86 -8.19
CA GLU A 46 0.32 -9.40 -9.15
C GLU A 46 -0.09 -8.33 -10.18
N LEU A 47 -0.25 -7.08 -9.74
CA LEU A 47 -0.69 -5.96 -10.58
C LEU A 47 0.38 -5.44 -11.56
N GLU A 48 1.67 -5.60 -11.23
CA GLU A 48 2.77 -5.00 -11.99
C GLU A 48 2.78 -5.44 -13.46
N ASN A 49 2.65 -6.74 -13.72
CA ASN A 49 2.68 -7.26 -15.09
C ASN A 49 1.51 -6.73 -15.93
N ASP A 50 0.31 -6.71 -15.35
CA ASP A 50 -0.90 -6.20 -16.02
C ASP A 50 -0.78 -4.69 -16.33
N ILE A 51 -0.19 -3.91 -15.41
CA ILE A 51 0.08 -2.48 -15.63
C ILE A 51 1.08 -2.28 -16.78
N LEU A 52 2.14 -3.08 -16.83
CA LEU A 52 3.15 -2.96 -17.89
C LEU A 52 2.54 -3.29 -19.26
N GLU A 53 1.76 -4.36 -19.34
CA GLU A 53 1.10 -4.77 -20.58
C GLU A 53 0.12 -3.71 -21.08
N ILE A 54 -0.76 -3.21 -20.21
CA ILE A 54 -1.79 -2.25 -20.63
C ILE A 54 -1.20 -0.89 -20.99
N ASN A 55 -0.14 -0.46 -20.28
CA ASN A 55 0.59 0.76 -20.61
C ASN A 55 1.33 0.63 -21.94
N TYR A 56 1.98 -0.52 -22.18
CA TYR A 56 2.64 -0.79 -23.44
C TYR A 56 1.65 -0.71 -24.61
N ASN A 57 0.51 -1.42 -24.51
CA ASN A 57 -0.49 -1.42 -25.58
C ASN A 57 -1.04 -0.01 -25.83
N THR A 58 -1.42 0.73 -24.78
CA THR A 58 -1.96 2.09 -24.91
C THR A 58 -0.95 3.05 -25.55
N THR A 59 0.32 2.94 -25.16
CA THR A 59 1.40 3.75 -25.72
C THR A 59 1.65 3.39 -27.18
N LEU A 60 1.66 2.10 -27.51
CA LEU A 60 1.84 1.62 -28.89
C LEU A 60 0.72 2.10 -29.81
N GLN A 61 -0.55 2.01 -29.39
CA GLN A 61 -1.65 2.47 -30.23
C GLN A 61 -1.67 4.00 -30.38
N SER A 62 -1.28 4.74 -29.33
CA SER A 62 -1.09 6.19 -29.43
C SER A 62 0.01 6.53 -30.44
N TRP A 63 1.15 5.85 -30.36
CA TRP A 63 2.25 6.02 -31.31
C TRP A 63 1.84 5.70 -32.75
N ASN A 64 1.09 4.62 -32.97
CA ASN A 64 0.60 4.23 -34.29
C ASN A 64 -0.28 5.32 -34.91
N TYR A 65 -1.16 5.94 -34.12
CA TYR A 65 -1.98 7.07 -34.57
C TYR A 65 -1.12 8.31 -34.86
N GLU A 66 -0.22 8.68 -33.94
CA GLU A 66 0.62 9.88 -34.08
C GLU A 66 1.59 9.81 -35.26
N THR A 67 2.03 8.61 -35.63
CA THR A 67 2.92 8.38 -36.78
C THR A 67 2.19 8.08 -38.08
N ASN A 68 0.92 7.67 -38.01
CA ASN A 68 0.07 7.39 -39.17
C ASN A 68 -1.40 7.74 -38.85
N ILE A 69 -1.79 8.99 -39.11
CA ILE A 69 -3.11 9.52 -38.78
C ILE A 69 -4.15 9.03 -39.79
N THR A 70 -4.99 8.10 -39.36
CA THR A 70 -6.10 7.51 -40.11
C THR A 70 -7.27 7.24 -39.16
N ASP A 71 -8.48 7.02 -39.70
CA ASP A 71 -9.65 6.65 -38.88
C ASP A 71 -9.42 5.30 -38.17
N ASP A 72 -8.84 4.31 -38.86
CA ASP A 72 -8.54 2.99 -38.27
C ASP A 72 -7.56 3.10 -37.08
N THR A 73 -6.50 3.91 -37.20
CA THR A 73 -5.54 4.11 -36.11
C THR A 73 -6.10 4.96 -34.97
N LEU A 74 -7.06 5.85 -35.26
CA LEU A 74 -7.80 6.58 -34.24
C LEU A 74 -8.71 5.64 -33.42
N ASP A 75 -9.43 4.74 -34.08
CA ASP A 75 -10.31 3.76 -33.44
C ASP A 75 -9.51 2.80 -32.55
N MET A 76 -8.42 2.21 -33.06
CA MET A 76 -7.53 1.35 -32.27
C MET A 76 -6.95 2.06 -31.04
N ARG A 77 -6.62 3.35 -31.16
CA ARG A 77 -6.16 4.16 -30.02
C ARG A 77 -7.26 4.35 -28.99
N ASN A 78 -8.48 4.68 -29.42
CA ASN A 78 -9.60 4.91 -28.52
C ASN A 78 -9.99 3.62 -27.76
N ASP A 79 -10.03 2.48 -28.45
CA ASP A 79 -10.30 1.18 -27.83
C ASP A 79 -9.26 0.86 -26.73
N ALA A 80 -7.98 1.08 -27.01
CA ALA A 80 -6.92 0.85 -26.03
C ALA A 80 -7.03 1.79 -24.81
N VAL A 81 -7.42 3.05 -25.00
CA VAL A 81 -7.66 4.01 -23.92
C VAL A 81 -8.87 3.61 -23.07
N ASP A 82 -9.95 3.14 -23.69
CA ASP A 82 -11.15 2.67 -22.99
C ASP A 82 -10.85 1.41 -22.15
N ASP A 83 -10.07 0.48 -22.69
CA ASP A 83 -9.61 -0.69 -21.96
C ASP A 83 -8.71 -0.31 -20.77
N GLN A 84 -7.78 0.63 -20.95
CA GLN A 84 -6.96 1.15 -19.86
C GLN A 84 -7.80 1.79 -18.76
N SER A 85 -8.79 2.61 -19.14
CA SER A 85 -9.72 3.25 -18.21
C SER A 85 -10.52 2.23 -17.38
N ARG A 86 -11.05 1.20 -18.06
CA ARG A 86 -11.79 0.11 -17.40
C ARG A 86 -10.91 -0.66 -16.42
N PHE A 87 -9.70 -1.03 -16.84
CA PHE A 87 -8.75 -1.74 -15.98
C PHE A 87 -8.43 -0.96 -14.71
N LEU A 88 -8.04 0.31 -14.84
CA LEU A 88 -7.69 1.17 -13.69
C LEU A 88 -8.87 1.34 -12.72
N LYS A 89 -10.10 1.43 -13.24
CA LYS A 89 -11.31 1.50 -12.42
C LYS A 89 -11.55 0.22 -11.62
N VAL A 90 -11.35 -0.96 -12.23
CA VAL A 90 -11.50 -2.24 -11.54
C VAL A 90 -10.46 -2.37 -10.42
N GLN A 91 -9.20 -2.04 -10.70
CA GLN A 91 -8.13 -2.14 -9.70
C GLN A 91 -8.35 -1.19 -8.51
N ASN A 92 -8.87 0.01 -8.75
CA ASN A 92 -9.24 0.93 -7.68
C ASN A 92 -10.37 0.36 -6.80
N ASN A 93 -11.40 -0.22 -7.41
CA ASN A 93 -12.50 -0.84 -6.67
C ASN A 93 -12.06 -2.07 -5.86
N SER A 94 -11.17 -2.91 -6.40
CA SER A 94 -10.60 -4.06 -5.69
C SER A 94 -9.84 -3.64 -4.42
N ARG A 95 -9.13 -2.50 -4.48
CA ARG A 95 -8.45 -1.93 -3.30
C ARG A 95 -9.45 -1.47 -2.23
N ILE A 96 -10.57 -0.85 -2.62
CA ILE A 96 -11.58 -0.35 -1.68
C ILE A 96 -12.32 -1.52 -1.01
N GLY A 97 -12.58 -2.61 -1.74
CA GLY A 97 -13.18 -3.82 -1.19
C GLY A 97 -12.36 -4.45 -0.05
N LEU A 98 -11.04 -4.37 -0.13
CA LEU A 98 -10.11 -4.86 0.89
C LEU A 98 -10.18 -4.05 2.21
N THR A 99 -10.47 -2.75 2.13
CA THR A 99 -10.54 -1.84 3.30
C THR A 99 -11.89 -1.81 4.01
N VAL A 100 -12.94 -2.42 3.45
CA VAL A 100 -14.29 -2.43 4.05
C VAL A 100 -14.53 -3.68 4.91
N THR A 101 -13.69 -4.71 4.78
CA THR A 101 -13.82 -5.98 5.51
C THR A 101 -12.86 -6.16 6.69
N SER A 102 -12.05 -5.16 7.03
CA SER A 102 -11.18 -5.14 8.23
C SER A 102 -11.81 -4.38 9.38
#